data_AF-A0A502GDD3-F1
#
_entry.id   AF-A0A502GDD3-F1
#
_cell.length_a   1.000
_cell.length_b   1.000
_cell.length_c   1.000
_cell.angle_alpha   90.00
_cell.angle_beta   90.00
_cell.angle_gamma   90.00
#
_symmetry.space_group_name_H-M   'P 1'
#
loop_
_entity.id
_entity.type
_entity.pdbx_description
1 polymer ?
#
loop_
_entity_poly.entity_id
_entity_poly.type
_entity_poly.pdbx_seq_one_letter_code
_entity_poly.pdbx_strand_id
1 'polypeptide(L)' 'MTEMEMERAQAELDRLLNDPDVRMDPERVWTLADHLSRAAARTAPATR' A
#
# COMPACT_ATOMS: atom_id res chain seq x y z
N MET A 1 1.28 7.51 9.06
CA MET A 1 0.15 7.27 8.16
C MET A 1 -1.10 7.22 9.02
N THR A 2 -1.99 8.17 8.77
CA THR A 2 -3.38 8.14 9.18
C THR A 2 -4.14 7.09 8.37
N GLU A 3 -5.34 6.72 8.81
CA GLU A 3 -6.20 5.77 8.11
C GLU A 3 -6.50 6.19 6.67
N MET A 4 -6.83 7.47 6.46
CA MET A 4 -7.04 8.06 5.14
C MET A 4 -5.81 7.96 4.22
N GLU A 5 -4.60 8.06 4.78
CA GLU A 5 -3.37 7.90 3.98
C GLU A 5 -3.16 6.43 3.57
N MET A 6 -3.58 5.48 4.41
CA MET A 6 -3.52 4.04 4.08
C MET A 6 -4.51 3.70 2.98
N GLU A 7 -5.75 4.18 3.07
CA GLU A 7 -6.76 3.97 2.03
C GLU A 7 -6.32 4.52 0.66
N ARG A 8 -5.70 5.70 0.64
CA ARG A 8 -5.15 6.28 -0.60
C ARG A 8 -4.01 5.44 -1.17
N ALA A 9 -3.09 5.00 -0.32
CA ALA A 9 -1.97 4.15 -0.74
C ALA A 9 -2.45 2.79 -1.26
N GLN A 10 -3.48 2.22 -0.64
CA GLN A 10 -4.14 0.99 -1.09
C GLN A 10 -4.78 1.19 -2.47
N ALA A 11 -5.57 2.24 -2.65
CA ALA A 11 -6.23 2.54 -3.93
C ALA A 11 -5.24 2.84 -5.06
N GLU A 12 -4.10 3.46 -4.75
CA GLU A 12 -3.02 3.70 -5.71
C GLU A 12 -2.35 2.39 -6.14
N LEU A 13 -2.04 1.52 -5.18
CA LEU A 13 -1.48 0.20 -5.44
C LEU A 13 -2.43 -0.65 -6.31
N ASP A 14 -3.72 -0.63 -6.00
CA ASP A 14 -4.73 -1.36 -6.77
C ASP A 14 -4.80 -0.89 -8.23
N ARG A 15 -4.71 0.42 -8.48
CA ARG A 15 -4.65 0.96 -9.86
C ARG A 15 -3.38 0.52 -10.57
N LEU A 16 -2.21 0.66 -9.93
CA LEU A 16 -0.94 0.29 -10.56
C LEU A 16 -0.86 -1.19 -10.96
N LEU A 17 -1.53 -2.07 -10.22
CA LEU A 17 -1.52 -3.51 -10.46
C LEU A 17 -2.64 -3.98 -11.40
N ASN A 18 -3.80 -3.32 -11.39
CA ASN A 18 -5.01 -3.85 -12.04
C ASN A 18 -5.56 -2.95 -13.16
N ASP A 19 -5.10 -1.71 -13.30
CA ASP A 19 -5.56 -0.79 -14.35
C ASP A 19 -4.63 -0.91 -15.59
N PRO A 20 -5.12 -1.44 -16.72
CA PRO A 20 -4.32 -1.59 -17.93
C PRO A 20 -3.99 -0.24 -18.61
N ASP A 21 -4.75 0.82 -18.31
CA ASP A 21 -4.49 2.17 -18.82
C ASP A 21 -3.39 2.88 -18.00
N VAL A 22 -3.08 2.36 -16.81
CA VAL A 22 -2.00 2.83 -15.97
C VAL A 22 -0.74 2.03 -16.26
N ARG A 23 0.34 2.72 -16.64
CA ARG A 23 1.65 2.07 -16.74
C ARG A 23 2.09 1.61 -15.35
N MET A 24 2.27 0.31 -15.22
CA MET A 24 2.83 -0.28 -14.01
C MET A 24 4.23 0.28 -13.75
N ASP A 25 4.41 0.89 -12.57
CA ASP A 25 5.69 1.36 -12.06
C ASP A 25 6.13 0.43 -10.91
N PRO A 26 7.14 -0.45 -11.16
CA PRO A 26 7.58 -1.42 -10.17
C PRO A 26 8.16 -0.77 -8.90
N GLU A 27 8.89 0.34 -9.01
CA GLU A 27 9.49 1.01 -7.86
C GLU A 27 8.41 1.61 -6.98
N ARG A 28 7.39 2.21 -7.61
CA ARG A 28 6.24 2.77 -6.90
C ARG A 28 5.42 1.69 -6.20
N VAL A 29 5.17 0.57 -6.87
CA VAL A 29 4.49 -0.60 -6.29
C VAL A 29 5.22 -1.11 -5.05
N TRP A 30 6.53 -1.32 -5.13
CA TRP A 30 7.31 -1.81 -3.99
C TRP A 30 7.34 -0.81 -2.82
N THR A 31 7.43 0.48 -3.14
CA THR A 31 7.39 1.55 -2.12
C THR A 31 6.04 1.57 -1.39
N LEU A 32 4.93 1.51 -2.13
CA LEU A 32 3.59 1.46 -1.55
C LEU A 32 3.36 0.18 -0.72
N ALA A 33 3.84 -0.96 -1.22
CA ALA A 33 3.74 -2.23 -0.52
C ALA A 33 4.53 -2.24 0.81
N ASP A 34 5.76 -1.73 0.84
CA ASP A 34 6.55 -1.61 2.08
C ASP A 34 5.87 -0.67 3.08
N HIS A 35 5.37 0.47 2.60
CA HIS A 35 4.66 1.43 3.43
C HIS A 35 3.40 0.83 4.08
N LEU A 36 2.58 0.12 3.30
CA LEU A 36 1.37 -0.56 3.79
C LEU A 36 1.72 -1.70 4.75
N SER A 37 2.74 -2.50 4.44
CA SER A 37 3.21 -3.60 5.32
C SER A 37 3.66 -3.08 6.67
N ARG A 38 4.49 -2.02 6.69
CA ARG A 38 4.93 -1.36 7.93
C ARG A 38 3.78 -0.76 8.72
N ALA A 39 2.75 -0.25 8.04
CA ALA A 39 1.57 0.27 8.70
C ALA A 39 0.74 -0.86 9.34
N ALA A 40 0.49 -1.95 8.61
CA ALA A 40 -0.21 -3.11 9.13
C ALA A 40 0.52 -3.73 10.35
N ALA A 41 1.85 -3.82 10.31
CA ALA A 41 2.65 -4.34 11.41
C ALA A 41 2.56 -3.50 12.70
N ARG A 42 2.34 -2.18 12.58
CA ARG A 42 2.14 -1.30 13.76
C ARG A 42 0.75 -1.45 14.38
N THR A 43 -0.24 -1.84 13.59
CA THR A 43 -1.63 -1.99 14.03
C THR A 43 -1.94 -3.41 14.51
N ALA A 44 -1.09 -4.39 14.16
CA ALA A 44 -1.24 -5.76 14.61
C ALA A 44 -1.01 -5.87 16.13
N PRO A 45 -1.96 -6.45 16.90
CA PRO A 45 -1.73 -6.72 18.31
C PRO A 45 -0.60 -7.73 18.46
N ALA A 46 0.34 -7.47 19.36
CA ALA A 46 1.36 -8.45 19.72
C ALA A 46 0.67 -9.64 20.39
N THR A 47 0.37 -10.68 19.62
CA THR A 47 -0.05 -11.98 20.16
C THR A 47 1.09 -12.48 21.05
N ARG A 48 0.86 -12.45 22.37
CA ARG A 48 1.76 -12.96 23.41
C ARG A 48 1.26 -14.31 23.91
#